data_AF-A0A0K3ARD0-F1
#
_entry.id   AF-A0A0K3ARD0-F1
#
_cell.length_a   1.000
_cell.length_b   1.000
_cell.length_c   1.000
_cell.angle_alpha   90.00
_cell.angle_beta   90.00
_cell.angle_gamma   90.00
#
_symmetry.space_group_name_H-M   'P 1'
#
loop_
_entity.id
_entity.type
_entity.pdbx_description
1 polymer ?
#
loop_
_entity_poly.entity_id
_entity_poly.type
_entity_poly.pdbx_seq_one_letter_code
_entity_poly.pdbx_strand_id
1 'polypeptide(L)'
;MLKQFCEQKTKKYFFCRDESHVNVEFPRRLVERNFRRIACDTCKEASAHWMIVDHDNLLPNSPGYLCSSCYKEFCFDVNGNKVCQFKAVPYCDRKDIGDGRQFFTELDL
;
A
#
# COMPACT_ATOMS: atom_id res chain seq x y z
N MET A 1 -39.44 -0.73 -12.11
CA MET A 1 -38.97 -2.12 -11.96
C MET A 1 -38.16 -2.52 -13.18
N LEU A 2 -36.84 -2.48 -13.11
CA LEU A 2 -35.96 -3.10 -14.10
C LEU A 2 -35.20 -4.20 -13.36
N LYS A 3 -35.80 -5.38 -13.28
CA LYS A 3 -35.07 -6.61 -12.93
C LYS A 3 -34.27 -6.98 -14.17
N GLN A 4 -33.08 -6.42 -14.29
CA GLN A 4 -32.14 -6.85 -15.33
C GLN A 4 -31.68 -8.26 -14.94
N PHE A 5 -32.34 -9.24 -15.56
CA PHE A 5 -31.94 -10.64 -15.56
C PHE A 5 -30.52 -10.71 -16.11
N CYS A 6 -29.53 -10.87 -15.23
CA CYS A 6 -28.21 -11.32 -15.65
C CYS A 6 -28.34 -12.81 -15.94
N GLU A 7 -28.64 -13.11 -17.22
CA GLU A 7 -28.76 -14.47 -17.74
C GLU A 7 -27.51 -15.30 -17.46
N GLN A 8 -27.80 -16.54 -17.09
CA GLN A 8 -26.90 -17.59 -16.64
C GLN A 8 -25.93 -17.98 -17.75
N LYS A 9 -24.82 -17.27 -17.88
CA LYS A 9 -23.61 -17.84 -18.49
C LYS A 9 -22.78 -18.43 -17.37
N THR A 10 -22.94 -19.74 -17.20
CA THR A 10 -22.17 -20.67 -16.36
C THR A 10 -20.69 -20.69 -16.75
N LYS A 11 -20.02 -19.54 -16.70
CA LYS A 11 -18.56 -19.44 -16.79
C LYS A 11 -17.99 -19.77 -15.42
N LYS A 12 -17.75 -21.06 -15.21
CA LYS A 12 -16.67 -21.66 -14.41
C LYS A 12 -16.05 -20.62 -13.46
N TYR A 13 -16.71 -20.36 -12.34
CA TYR A 13 -16.20 -19.45 -11.32
C TYR A 13 -14.80 -19.93 -10.97
N PHE A 14 -13.82 -19.09 -11.29
CA PHE A 14 -12.42 -19.29 -10.99
C PHE A 14 -12.29 -19.22 -9.47
N PHE A 15 -12.59 -20.34 -8.82
CA PHE A 15 -12.63 -20.47 -7.37
C PHE A 15 -11.21 -20.73 -6.87
N CYS A 16 -10.30 -19.79 -7.14
CA CYS A 16 -9.06 -19.69 -6.39
C CYS A 16 -9.40 -19.11 -5.02
N ARG A 17 -10.10 -19.89 -4.18
CA ARG A 17 -10.06 -19.66 -2.74
C ARG A 17 -8.71 -20.22 -2.29
N ASP A 18 -7.81 -19.33 -1.90
CA ASP A 18 -6.51 -19.71 -1.37
C ASP A 18 -6.67 -20.62 -0.11
N GLU A 19 -5.60 -21.36 0.20
CA GLU A 19 -5.55 -22.35 1.30
C GLU A 19 -5.94 -21.77 2.68
N SER A 20 -5.92 -20.43 2.83
CA SER A 20 -6.27 -19.73 4.07
C SER A 20 -7.73 -19.96 4.53
N HIS A 21 -8.57 -20.55 3.68
CA HIS A 21 -10.00 -20.78 3.96
C HIS A 21 -10.34 -22.17 4.51
N VAL A 22 -9.36 -23.08 4.67
CA VAL A 22 -9.62 -24.41 5.25
C VAL A 22 -10.09 -24.23 6.70
N ASN A 23 -11.29 -24.75 7.00
CA ASN A 23 -11.96 -24.67 8.31
C ASN A 23 -12.41 -23.26 8.76
N VAL A 24 -12.59 -22.31 7.84
CA VAL A 24 -13.15 -21.00 8.17
C VAL A 24 -14.68 -21.05 8.11
N GLU A 25 -15.34 -21.02 9.27
CA GLU A 25 -16.80 -20.86 9.37
C GLU A 25 -17.22 -19.41 9.04
N PHE A 26 -18.21 -19.27 8.16
CA PHE A 26 -18.80 -17.99 7.76
C PHE A 26 -20.21 -17.83 8.37
N PRO A 27 -20.64 -16.61 8.71
CA PRO A 27 -19.97 -15.33 8.46
C PRO A 27 -18.91 -14.95 9.51
N ARG A 28 -17.76 -14.46 9.06
CA ARG A 28 -16.74 -13.86 9.94
C ARG A 28 -17.15 -12.43 10.30
N ARG A 29 -17.11 -12.06 11.58
CA ARG A 29 -17.17 -10.66 11.98
C ARG A 29 -15.90 -9.96 11.50
N LEU A 30 -16.06 -9.10 10.49
CA LEU A 30 -15.04 -8.12 10.15
C LEU A 30 -15.13 -6.99 11.17
N VAL A 31 -14.07 -6.82 11.97
CA VAL A 31 -13.94 -5.65 12.84
C VAL A 31 -13.32 -4.55 11.99
N GLU A 32 -14.12 -3.53 11.66
CA GLU A 32 -13.60 -2.32 11.05
C GLU A 32 -12.76 -1.58 12.08
N ARG A 33 -11.45 -1.81 12.07
CA ARG A 33 -10.53 -1.02 12.87
C ARG A 33 -10.36 0.33 12.17
N ASN A 34 -10.62 1.43 12.88
CA ASN A 34 -10.46 2.82 12.41
C ASN A 34 -8.99 3.18 12.18
N PHE A 35 -8.36 2.51 11.22
CA PHE A 35 -6.98 2.74 10.85
C PHE A 35 -6.93 3.57 9.58
N ARG A 36 -6.42 4.79 9.72
CA ARG A 36 -6.22 5.69 8.62
C ARG A 36 -4.89 5.35 7.95
N ARG A 37 -4.95 4.95 6.69
CA ARG A 37 -3.75 4.82 5.86
C ARG A 37 -3.08 6.18 5.67
N ILE A 38 -1.76 6.18 5.47
CA ILE A 38 -1.08 7.36 4.92
C ILE A 38 -1.19 7.28 3.39
N ALA A 39 -1.89 8.25 2.80
CA ALA A 39 -1.98 8.39 1.35
C ALA A 39 -0.71 9.07 0.81
N CYS A 40 -0.30 8.70 -0.40
CA CYS A 40 0.80 9.34 -1.11
C CYS A 40 0.62 10.86 -1.17
N ASP A 41 1.68 11.61 -0.88
CA ASP A 41 1.66 13.06 -0.84
C ASP A 41 1.49 13.72 -2.20
N THR A 42 1.82 13.00 -3.27
CA THR A 42 1.69 13.49 -4.64
C THR A 42 0.35 13.12 -5.27
N CYS A 43 0.04 11.83 -5.40
CA CYS A 43 -1.19 11.41 -6.08
C CYS A 43 -2.42 11.36 -5.17
N LYS A 44 -2.28 11.26 -3.84
CA LYS A 44 -3.36 11.09 -2.85
C LYS A 44 -4.29 9.88 -3.07
N GLU A 45 -4.01 9.04 -4.06
CA GLU A 45 -4.81 7.86 -4.43
C GLU A 45 -4.27 6.58 -3.78
N ALA A 46 -2.98 6.34 -3.97
CA ALA A 46 -2.29 5.15 -3.49
C ALA A 46 -1.78 5.32 -2.05
N SER A 47 -1.61 4.19 -1.34
CA SER A 47 -0.97 4.18 -0.03
C SER A 47 0.53 4.45 -0.16
N ALA A 48 1.08 5.18 0.80
CA ALA A 48 2.52 5.40 0.86
C ALA A 48 3.26 4.08 1.12
N HIS A 49 4.37 3.90 0.40
CA HIS A 49 5.32 2.78 0.55
C HIS A 49 6.73 3.26 0.87
N TRP A 50 6.97 4.57 0.75
CA TRP A 50 8.26 5.19 0.98
C TRP A 50 8.08 6.43 1.84
N MET A 51 8.93 6.57 2.84
CA MET A 51 9.11 7.78 3.61
C MET A 51 10.40 8.45 3.13
N ILE A 52 10.28 9.68 2.64
CA ILE A 52 11.38 10.48 2.11
C ILE A 52 11.78 11.50 3.18
N VAL A 53 13.04 11.47 3.57
CA VAL A 53 13.64 12.34 4.61
C VAL A 53 14.89 13.01 4.06
N ASP A 54 15.36 14.05 4.76
CA ASP A 54 16.58 14.79 4.43
C ASP A 54 16.63 15.26 2.97
N HIS A 55 15.50 15.77 2.44
CA HIS A 55 15.40 16.24 1.06
C HIS A 55 15.40 17.77 0.97
N ASP A 56 16.13 18.32 0.01
CA ASP A 56 16.16 19.77 -0.23
C ASP A 56 14.98 20.17 -1.13
N ASN A 57 13.88 20.63 -0.51
CA ASN A 57 12.68 21.15 -1.19
C ASN A 57 12.01 20.20 -2.23
N LEU A 58 12.29 18.90 -2.19
CA LEU A 58 11.66 17.92 -3.10
C LEU A 58 10.17 17.77 -2.84
N LEU A 59 9.76 17.74 -1.57
CA LEU A 59 8.38 17.61 -1.13
C LEU A 59 8.01 18.76 -0.20
N PRO A 60 6.72 19.13 -0.08
CA PRO A 60 6.28 20.22 0.79
C PRO A 60 6.51 19.96 2.29
N ASN A 61 6.54 18.69 2.70
CA ASN A 61 6.71 18.27 4.08
C ASN A 61 7.95 17.38 4.21
N SER A 62 8.61 17.43 5.36
CA SER A 62 9.69 16.51 5.73
C SER A 62 9.38 15.87 7.10
N PRO A 63 9.13 14.55 7.19
CA PRO A 63 9.15 13.58 6.09
C PRO A 63 7.98 13.78 5.11
N GLY A 64 8.22 13.41 3.84
CA GLY A 64 7.17 13.23 2.85
C GLY A 64 6.90 11.76 2.57
N TYR A 65 5.67 11.41 2.20
CA TYR A 65 5.25 10.01 2.03
C TYR A 65 4.82 9.74 0.60
N LEU A 66 5.46 8.80 -0.10
CA LEU A 66 5.17 8.50 -1.50
C LEU A 66 4.76 7.04 -1.70
N CYS A 67 3.83 6.80 -2.62
CA CYS A 67 3.62 5.46 -3.16
C CYS A 67 4.77 5.05 -4.10
N SER A 68 4.82 3.77 -4.47
CA SER A 68 5.88 3.24 -5.33
C SER A 68 5.97 3.86 -6.72
N SER A 69 4.83 4.28 -7.32
CA SER A 69 4.84 4.95 -8.63
C SER A 69 5.37 6.37 -8.51
N CYS A 70 4.81 7.19 -7.62
CA CYS A 70 5.28 8.56 -7.43
C CYS A 70 6.73 8.62 -6.94
N TYR A 71 7.18 7.65 -6.13
CA TYR A 71 8.58 7.55 -5.75
C TYR A 71 9.50 7.42 -6.98
N LYS A 72 9.15 6.55 -7.94
CA LYS A 72 9.96 6.37 -9.15
C LYS A 72 9.88 7.57 -10.09
N GLU A 73 8.70 8.16 -10.22
CA GLU A 73 8.45 9.25 -11.18
C GLU A 73 8.96 10.61 -10.69
N PHE A 74 8.89 10.90 -9.39
CA PHE A 74 9.25 12.20 -8.84
C PHE A 74 10.66 12.25 -8.27
N CYS A 75 11.19 11.13 -7.76
CA CYS A 75 12.50 11.14 -7.13
C CYS A 75 13.65 10.84 -8.11
N PHE A 76 13.35 10.39 -9.32
CA PHE A 76 14.35 9.99 -10.31
C PHE A 76 14.09 10.64 -11.67
N ASP A 77 15.17 10.95 -12.39
CA ASP A 77 15.12 11.40 -13.77
C ASP A 77 14.90 10.24 -14.74
N VAL A 78 14.78 10.55 -16.04
CA VAL A 78 14.63 9.54 -17.11
C VAL A 78 15.83 8.59 -17.23
N ASN A 79 16.97 8.94 -16.65
CA ASN A 79 18.19 8.11 -16.63
C ASN A 79 18.31 7.27 -15.34
N GLY A 80 17.34 7.39 -14.42
CA GLY A 80 17.35 6.70 -13.12
C GLY A 80 18.23 7.36 -12.06
N ASN A 81 18.73 8.58 -12.29
CA ASN A 81 19.48 9.35 -11.29
C ASN A 81 18.53 10.10 -10.36
N LYS A 82 18.91 10.27 -9.10
CA LYS A 82 18.13 11.07 -8.16
C LYS A 82 18.05 12.53 -8.64
N VAL A 83 16.85 13.12 -8.57
CA VAL A 83 16.64 14.53 -8.95
C VAL A 83 17.27 15.52 -7.95
N CYS A 84 17.50 15.10 -6.71
CA CYS A 84 18.18 15.86 -5.66
C CYS A 84 18.75 14.92 -4.59
N GLN A 85 19.43 15.46 -3.58
CA GLN A 85 19.82 14.68 -2.41
C GLN A 85 18.61 14.42 -1.51
N PHE A 86 18.39 13.15 -1.18
CA PHE A 86 17.38 12.68 -0.24
C PHE A 86 17.70 11.26 0.24
N LYS A 87 17.13 10.88 1.39
CA LYS A 87 17.08 9.49 1.87
C LYS A 87 15.65 8.96 1.77
N ALA A 88 15.52 7.69 1.38
CA ALA A 88 14.23 7.01 1.28
C ALA A 88 14.26 5.76 2.13
N VAL A 89 13.28 5.62 3.02
CA VAL A 89 13.09 4.46 3.88
C VAL A 89 11.80 3.77 3.47
N PRO A 90 11.77 2.43 3.29
CA PRO A 90 10.53 1.71 3.09
C PRO A 90 9.56 2.01 4.24
N TYR A 91 8.35 2.43 3.88
CA TYR A 91 7.28 2.70 4.82
C TYR A 91 6.22 1.62 4.67
N CYS A 92 6.09 0.78 5.69
CA CYS A 92 4.94 -0.10 5.82
C CYS A 92 3.91 0.60 6.71
N ASP A 93 2.69 0.77 6.19
CA ASP A 93 1.56 1.18 7.02
C ASP A 93 1.43 0.15 8.16
N ARG A 94 1.00 0.60 9.34
CA ARG A 94 0.82 -0.27 10.53
C ARG A 94 -0.09 -1.47 10.24
N LYS A 95 -0.85 -1.42 9.15
CA LYS A 95 -1.74 -2.46 8.62
C LYS A 95 -1.03 -3.67 8.00
N ASP A 96 0.09 -3.47 7.30
CA ASP A 96 0.76 -4.56 6.57
C ASP A 96 1.52 -5.51 7.51
N ILE A 97 1.77 -5.05 8.73
CA ILE A 97 2.24 -5.88 9.83
C ILE A 97 1.01 -6.63 10.36
N GLY A 98 0.61 -7.67 9.63
CA GLY A 98 -0.41 -8.63 10.09
C GLY A 98 -0.14 -9.05 11.53
N ASP A 99 -1.21 -9.13 12.33
CA ASP A 99 -1.27 -9.44 13.76
C ASP A 99 0.07 -9.82 14.45
N GLY A 100 0.90 -8.81 14.71
CA GLY A 100 1.83 -8.78 15.84
C GLY A 100 3.19 -9.46 15.66
N ARG A 101 4.22 -8.71 16.12
CA ARG A 101 5.46 -9.20 16.78
C ARG A 101 6.77 -9.29 15.98
N GLN A 102 6.93 -8.60 14.86
CA GLN A 102 8.29 -8.38 14.34
C GLN A 102 8.51 -6.89 14.11
N PHE A 103 8.79 -6.21 15.22
CA PHE A 103 9.37 -4.88 15.21
C PHE A 103 10.71 -4.98 14.50
N PHE A 104 10.92 -4.09 13.53
CA PHE A 104 12.20 -3.65 13.01
C PHE A 104 13.37 -4.20 13.84
N THR A 105 13.94 -5.33 13.44
CA THR A 105 15.33 -5.59 13.79
C THR A 105 16.08 -4.46 13.11
N GLU A 106 16.50 -3.53 13.96
CA GLU A 106 17.50 -2.51 13.75
C GLU A 106 18.41 -2.94 12.58
N LEU A 107 18.31 -2.21 11.47
CA LEU A 107 19.28 -2.30 10.41
C LEU A 107 20.57 -1.73 11.00
N ASP A 108 21.38 -2.60 11.61
CA ASP A 108 22.75 -2.31 11.96
C ASP A 108 23.50 -1.98 10.66
N LEU A 109 23.69 -0.68 10.41
CA LEU A 109 24.66 -0.10 9.48
C LEU A 109 25.62 0.75 10.32
#